data_AF-A0A382KKB1-F1
#
_entry.id   AF-A0A382KKB1-F1
#
_cell.length_a   1.000
_cell.length_b   1.000
_cell.length_c   1.000
_cell.angle_alpha   90.00
_cell.angle_beta   90.00
_cell.angle_gamma   90.00
#
_symmetry.space_group_name_H-M   'P 1'
#
loop_
_entity.id
_entity.type
_entity.pdbx_description
1 polymer ?
#
loop_
_entity_poly.entity_id
_entity_poly.type
_entity_poly.pdbx_seq_one_letter_code
_entity_poly.pdbx_strand_id
1 'polypeptide(L)'
;DAITCDFRAHRIVRFKINDKDSSYVTQEMPDVLRSGSVDFRPIDIKFGPDGALYIADWSNPIIQHGEVDFRDERRDHVHGRIWRVTVKERPLVKKTDFTRLDNSALLAMLTSPNGFDREKARRVLKERGTDKVLSDLEKWAAAQTDEQAQLEALWIYQGLDLVDDALLDKLLEAKDGRVRTAAVQVLDEWADRITDAESRLTKRIGDEHPRPRLAALRAITRKATQKSVSAALGVLDKPTDKHLDYAAWLSMREIEEPWLAMVRAGLWKPAGREHQLEFALKSIAADKASEVLGVFLKGKTIPEDGSWIEIIGRAGTTTELKQLHAQLIADSLSANGQARALNALNHASRLRNLRPGASSESIANYFASDDQAVQVAALGLAGTWKRLGPKFTELTKLAGGGKTTTPVRQAAVNAIR
;
A
#
# COMPACT_ATOMS: atom_id res chain seq x y z
N ASP A 1 -8.58 20.94 6.56
CA ASP A 1 -7.62 21.37 5.53
C ASP A 1 -6.22 21.37 6.15
N ALA A 2 -5.19 21.11 5.35
CA ALA A 2 -3.80 21.38 5.74
C ALA A 2 -3.39 22.77 5.24
N ILE A 3 -2.55 23.46 6.01
CA ILE A 3 -1.92 24.71 5.60
C ILE A 3 -0.42 24.49 5.65
N THR A 4 0.28 24.82 4.56
CA THR A 4 1.69 24.51 4.39
C THR A 4 2.42 25.70 3.77
N CYS A 5 3.74 25.73 3.94
CA CYS A 5 4.59 26.74 3.34
C CYS A 5 5.06 26.29 1.96
N ASP A 6 5.01 27.19 0.98
CA ASP A 6 5.68 27.05 -0.31
C ASP A 6 6.64 28.22 -0.46
N PHE A 7 7.85 28.02 0.11
CA PHE A 7 8.89 29.03 0.13
C PHE A 7 9.35 29.42 -1.27
N ARG A 8 9.35 28.47 -2.22
CA ARG A 8 9.77 28.71 -3.60
C ARG A 8 8.79 29.63 -4.33
N ALA A 9 7.50 29.46 -4.12
CA ALA A 9 6.46 30.30 -4.75
C ALA A 9 5.98 31.46 -3.85
N HIS A 10 6.67 31.72 -2.74
CA HIS A 10 6.45 32.87 -1.84
C HIS A 10 5.00 32.93 -1.32
N ARG A 11 4.48 31.77 -0.90
CA ARG A 11 3.08 31.63 -0.51
C ARG A 11 2.86 30.66 0.63
N ILE A 12 1.70 30.80 1.24
CA ILE A 12 1.10 29.87 2.19
C ILE A 12 -0.06 29.19 1.48
N VAL A 13 0.09 27.89 1.23
CA VAL A 13 -0.86 27.10 0.45
C VAL A 13 -1.78 26.35 1.37
N ARG A 14 -3.06 26.28 1.01
CA ARG A 14 -4.07 25.47 1.68
C ARG A 14 -4.39 24.26 0.84
N PHE A 15 -4.48 23.10 1.46
CA PHE A 15 -4.90 21.86 0.83
C PHE A 15 -6.16 21.31 1.50
N LYS A 16 -7.18 20.99 0.69
CA LYS A 16 -8.30 20.17 1.15
C LYS A 16 -7.84 18.73 1.21
N ILE A 17 -8.00 18.08 2.37
CA ILE A 17 -7.66 16.67 2.55
C ILE A 17 -8.96 15.88 2.47
N ASN A 18 -8.99 14.87 1.61
CA ASN A 18 -10.09 13.91 1.51
C ASN A 18 -9.55 12.50 1.74
N ASP A 19 -10.36 11.63 2.33
CA ASP A 19 -10.05 10.21 2.45
C ASP A 19 -10.00 9.57 1.05
N LYS A 20 -9.01 8.72 0.81
CA LYS A 20 -8.89 7.91 -0.41
C LYS A 20 -8.26 6.57 -0.08
N ASP A 21 -9.09 5.54 -0.03
CA ASP A 21 -8.68 4.16 0.27
C ASP A 21 -7.82 4.08 1.54
N SER A 22 -6.66 3.41 1.53
CA SER A 22 -5.76 3.34 2.68
C SER A 22 -4.97 4.63 2.97
N SER A 23 -5.26 5.74 2.28
CA SER A 23 -4.50 6.98 2.34
C SER A 23 -5.40 8.22 2.27
N TYR A 24 -4.78 9.36 1.98
CA TYR A 24 -5.44 10.64 1.74
C TYR A 24 -5.09 11.17 0.35
N VAL A 25 -5.98 11.95 -0.22
CA VAL A 25 -5.70 12.78 -1.40
C VAL A 25 -5.86 14.25 -1.04
N THR A 26 -4.95 15.07 -1.53
CA THR A 26 -4.96 16.51 -1.32
C THR A 26 -5.35 17.26 -2.59
N GLN A 27 -6.23 18.24 -2.45
CA GLN A 27 -6.55 19.20 -3.51
C GLN A 27 -6.02 20.58 -3.10
N GLU A 28 -5.23 21.21 -3.97
CA GLU A 28 -4.81 22.59 -3.77
C GLU A 28 -6.03 23.51 -3.77
N MET A 29 -6.11 24.37 -2.76
CA MET A 29 -7.15 25.38 -2.58
C MET A 29 -6.51 26.77 -2.77
N PRO A 30 -7.32 27.85 -2.92
CA PRO A 30 -6.77 29.20 -2.98
C PRO A 30 -5.80 29.49 -1.83
N ASP A 31 -4.68 30.14 -2.18
CA ASP A 31 -3.62 30.53 -1.24
C ASP A 31 -4.20 31.29 -0.05
N VAL A 32 -3.68 31.02 1.15
CA VAL A 32 -4.01 31.80 2.35
C VAL A 32 -3.34 33.18 2.29
N LEU A 33 -2.11 33.20 1.79
CA LEU A 33 -1.27 34.38 1.66
C LEU A 33 -0.30 34.14 0.51
N ARG A 34 -0.11 35.14 -0.35
CA ARG A 34 0.97 35.18 -1.34
C ARG A 34 1.62 36.56 -1.31
N SER A 35 2.94 36.59 -1.37
CA SER A 35 3.70 37.82 -1.42
C SER A 35 4.32 38.02 -2.80
N GLY A 36 4.35 39.27 -3.27
CA GLY A 36 5.14 39.66 -4.44
C GLY A 36 6.63 39.90 -4.11
N SER A 37 6.99 39.96 -2.83
CA SER A 37 8.38 40.11 -2.42
C SER A 37 9.13 38.80 -2.58
N VAL A 38 10.26 38.86 -3.28
CA VAL A 38 11.19 37.75 -3.42
C VAL A 38 11.91 37.41 -2.12
N ASP A 39 11.70 38.13 -1.02
CA ASP A 39 12.32 37.79 0.27
C ASP A 39 11.36 36.98 1.15
N PHE A 40 10.06 36.94 0.83
CA PHE A 40 9.12 36.13 1.60
C PHE A 40 9.38 34.63 1.37
N ARG A 41 9.91 33.97 2.39
CA ARG A 41 10.33 32.57 2.43
C ARG A 41 9.75 31.91 3.68
N PRO A 42 8.44 31.62 3.68
CA PRO A 42 7.84 30.92 4.80
C PRO A 42 8.43 29.51 4.92
N ILE A 43 8.87 29.13 6.11
CA ILE A 43 9.53 27.85 6.38
C ILE A 43 8.81 27.01 7.44
N ASP A 44 8.00 27.64 8.29
CA ASP A 44 7.14 26.91 9.23
C ASP A 44 5.84 27.68 9.50
N ILE A 45 4.83 26.93 9.94
CA ILE A 45 3.49 27.44 10.20
C ILE A 45 2.85 26.69 11.37
N LYS A 46 2.31 27.43 12.34
CA LYS A 46 1.66 26.87 13.54
C LYS A 46 0.45 27.70 13.97
N PHE A 47 -0.55 27.06 14.54
CA PHE A 47 -1.56 27.77 15.33
C PHE A 47 -1.00 28.08 16.72
N GLY A 48 -1.12 29.33 17.14
CA GLY A 48 -0.67 29.77 18.46
C GLY A 48 -1.74 29.61 19.55
N PRO A 49 -1.37 29.85 20.83
CA PRO A 49 -2.28 29.75 21.98
C PRO A 49 -3.42 30.77 21.98
N ASP A 50 -3.36 31.79 21.11
CA ASP A 50 -4.40 32.79 20.90
C ASP A 50 -5.28 32.51 19.65
N GLY A 51 -5.10 31.34 19.03
CA GLY A 51 -5.85 30.91 17.85
C GLY A 51 -5.40 31.58 16.55
N ALA A 52 -4.39 32.46 16.59
CA ALA A 52 -3.82 33.05 15.38
C ALA A 52 -2.89 32.05 14.67
N LEU A 53 -2.74 32.23 13.36
CA LEU A 53 -1.80 31.48 12.53
C LEU A 53 -0.47 32.21 12.51
N TYR A 54 0.57 31.57 13.03
CA TYR A 54 1.93 32.09 13.05
C TYR A 54 2.75 31.49 11.92
N ILE A 55 3.47 32.33 11.18
CA ILE A 55 4.36 31.91 10.09
C ILE A 55 5.77 32.36 10.42
N ALA A 56 6.70 31.41 10.44
CA ALA A 56 8.12 31.70 10.47
C ALA A 56 8.62 31.91 9.04
N ASP A 57 9.16 33.08 8.77
CA ASP A 57 9.62 33.50 7.46
C ASP A 57 11.12 33.80 7.51
N TRP A 58 11.88 33.00 6.76
CA TRP A 58 13.34 33.11 6.67
C TRP A 58 13.78 34.44 6.07
N SER A 59 12.90 35.15 5.34
CA SER A 59 13.10 36.53 4.91
C SER A 59 14.36 36.75 4.06
N ASN A 60 14.70 35.82 3.17
CA ASN A 60 15.93 35.85 2.39
C ASN A 60 15.66 35.73 0.87
N PRO A 61 16.20 36.62 0.02
CA PRO A 61 15.98 36.56 -1.43
C PRO A 61 16.50 35.28 -2.07
N ILE A 62 17.60 34.72 -1.52
CA ILE A 62 18.39 33.70 -2.18
C ILE A 62 18.20 32.34 -1.49
N ILE A 63 17.53 31.42 -2.18
CA ILE A 63 17.49 29.99 -1.83
C ILE A 63 18.66 29.28 -2.51
N GLN A 64 19.39 28.43 -1.79
CA GLN A 64 20.63 27.85 -2.31
C GLN A 64 20.46 26.38 -2.71
N HIS A 65 20.72 26.08 -3.99
CA HIS A 65 21.17 24.77 -4.47
C HIS A 65 22.47 24.87 -5.27
N GLY A 66 23.20 26.01 -5.15
CA GLY A 66 24.52 26.25 -5.75
C GLY A 66 24.54 27.27 -6.89
N GLU A 67 23.41 27.89 -7.21
CA GLU A 67 23.28 28.82 -8.34
C GLU A 67 23.80 30.24 -8.06
N VAL A 68 23.92 30.61 -6.78
CA VAL A 68 24.38 31.93 -6.34
C VAL A 68 25.49 31.75 -5.30
N ASP A 69 26.49 32.63 -5.28
CA ASP A 69 27.61 32.52 -4.34
C ASP A 69 27.11 32.46 -2.88
N PHE A 70 27.79 31.68 -2.06
CA PHE A 70 27.48 31.55 -0.63
C PHE A 70 27.74 32.85 0.15
N ARG A 71 28.57 33.75 -0.38
CA ARG A 71 28.94 35.06 0.17
C ARG A 71 28.22 36.24 -0.49
N ASP A 72 27.19 36.00 -1.30
CA ASP A 72 26.39 37.06 -1.91
C ASP A 72 25.82 37.99 -0.83
N GLU A 73 26.12 39.29 -0.92
CA GLU A 73 25.80 40.31 0.09
C GLU A 73 24.29 40.50 0.31
N ARG A 74 23.44 40.06 -0.63
CA ARG A 74 21.97 40.14 -0.48
C ARG A 74 21.42 39.12 0.50
N ARG A 75 22.24 38.15 0.95
CA ARG A 75 21.81 37.16 1.94
C ARG A 75 21.70 37.81 3.32
N ASP A 76 20.50 37.75 3.89
CA ASP A 76 20.31 38.07 5.30
C ASP A 76 20.70 36.87 6.17
N HIS A 77 21.70 37.06 7.02
CA HIS A 77 22.23 36.04 7.92
C HIS A 77 21.76 36.20 9.37
N VAL A 78 21.03 37.27 9.69
CA VAL A 78 20.78 37.66 11.09
C VAL A 78 19.30 37.97 11.38
N HIS A 79 18.49 38.25 10.35
CA HIS A 79 17.07 38.53 10.53
C HIS A 79 16.16 37.44 9.97
N GLY A 80 14.96 37.43 10.52
CA GLY A 80 13.80 36.69 10.03
C GLY A 80 12.54 37.40 10.48
N ARG A 81 11.37 36.95 10.01
CA ARG A 81 10.08 37.55 10.38
C ARG A 81 9.16 36.49 10.96
N ILE A 82 8.40 36.88 11.97
CA ILE A 82 7.26 36.11 12.47
C ILE A 82 5.99 36.87 12.10
N TRP A 83 5.18 36.29 11.23
CA TRP A 83 3.88 36.85 10.88
C TRP A 83 2.82 36.27 11.80
N ARG A 84 1.98 37.11 12.40
CA ARG A 84 0.77 36.70 13.11
C ARG A 84 -0.45 37.04 12.28
N VAL A 85 -1.12 36.03 11.74
CA VAL A 85 -2.30 36.18 10.89
C VAL A 85 -3.56 35.91 11.72
N THR A 86 -4.47 36.89 11.73
CA THR A 86 -5.78 36.80 12.38
C THR A 86 -6.85 37.45 11.50
N VAL A 87 -8.11 37.08 11.74
CA VAL A 87 -9.26 37.73 11.10
C VAL A 87 -9.49 39.08 11.76
N LYS A 88 -9.69 40.13 10.95
CA LYS A 88 -10.05 41.47 11.45
C LYS A 88 -11.32 41.39 12.28
N GLU A 89 -11.37 42.13 13.39
CA GLU A 89 -12.54 42.26 14.27
C GLU A 89 -13.01 40.96 14.95
N ARG A 90 -12.27 39.86 14.81
CA ARG A 90 -12.51 38.63 15.56
C ARG A 90 -11.71 38.67 16.87
N PRO A 91 -12.35 38.51 18.04
CA PRO A 91 -11.63 38.36 19.31
C PRO A 91 -10.66 37.18 19.25
N LEU A 92 -9.45 37.39 19.79
CA LEU A 92 -8.48 36.32 19.94
C LEU A 92 -8.98 35.27 20.94
N VAL A 93 -8.54 34.03 20.76
CA VAL A 93 -8.80 32.98 21.75
C VAL A 93 -8.07 33.37 23.04
N LYS A 94 -8.76 33.21 24.18
CA LYS A 94 -8.16 33.47 25.48
C LYS A 94 -7.03 32.46 25.71
N LYS A 95 -5.83 32.99 25.97
CA LYS A 95 -4.67 32.15 26.34
C LYS A 95 -4.94 31.48 27.68
N THR A 96 -4.75 30.18 27.73
CA THR A 96 -4.90 29.36 28.94
C THR A 96 -3.53 28.89 29.40
N ASP A 97 -3.24 29.05 30.69
CA ASP A 97 -2.08 28.42 31.32
C ASP A 97 -2.47 27.01 31.75
N PHE A 98 -2.18 26.03 30.88
CA PHE A 98 -2.52 24.62 31.09
C PHE A 98 -1.85 24.03 32.34
N THR A 99 -0.71 24.59 32.78
CA THR A 99 0.01 24.06 33.94
C THR A 99 -0.77 24.26 35.25
N ARG A 100 -1.66 25.27 35.27
CA ARG A 100 -2.49 25.64 36.43
C ARG A 100 -3.87 25.00 36.46
N LEU A 101 -4.27 24.31 35.40
CA LEU A 101 -5.54 23.58 35.35
C LEU A 101 -5.45 22.30 36.19
N ASP A 102 -6.53 21.88 36.84
CA ASP A 102 -6.59 20.53 37.41
C ASP A 102 -6.71 19.46 36.31
N ASN A 103 -6.58 18.19 36.68
CA ASN A 103 -6.65 17.09 35.70
C ASN A 103 -8.02 17.02 35.02
N SER A 104 -9.11 17.27 35.73
CA SER A 104 -10.46 17.25 35.16
C SER A 104 -10.61 18.27 34.04
N ALA A 105 -10.11 19.49 34.24
CA ALA A 105 -10.10 20.53 33.22
C ALA A 105 -9.17 20.19 32.05
N LEU A 106 -8.01 19.58 32.29
CA LEU A 106 -7.12 19.12 31.22
C LEU A 106 -7.74 17.99 30.38
N LEU A 107 -8.37 17.01 31.02
CA LEU A 107 -9.06 15.92 30.34
C LEU A 107 -10.22 16.45 29.47
N ALA A 108 -10.97 17.45 29.97
CA ALA A 108 -11.98 18.15 29.16
C ALA A 108 -11.39 18.87 27.93
N MET A 109 -10.14 19.31 27.97
CA MET A 109 -9.47 19.93 26.81
C MET A 109 -9.06 18.94 25.73
N LEU A 110 -9.02 17.63 26.01
CA LEU A 110 -8.69 16.60 25.01
C LEU A 110 -9.71 16.54 23.87
N THR A 111 -10.92 17.04 24.07
CA THR A 111 -11.97 17.14 23.05
C THR A 111 -12.17 18.57 22.55
N SER A 112 -11.26 19.51 22.87
CA SER A 112 -11.33 20.88 22.37
C SER A 112 -11.28 20.90 20.84
N PRO A 113 -12.06 21.76 20.14
CA PRO A 113 -11.91 21.94 18.70
C PRO A 113 -10.54 22.52 18.32
N ASN A 114 -9.87 23.21 19.25
CA ASN A 114 -8.54 23.76 19.04
C ASN A 114 -7.47 22.67 19.24
N GLY A 115 -6.70 22.38 18.18
CA GLY A 115 -5.62 21.39 18.23
C GLY A 115 -4.50 21.76 19.21
N PHE A 116 -4.25 23.05 19.42
CA PHE A 116 -3.26 23.51 20.40
C PHE A 116 -3.66 23.09 21.82
N ASP A 117 -4.93 23.27 22.18
CA ASP A 117 -5.42 22.92 23.52
C ASP A 117 -5.30 21.41 23.78
N ARG A 118 -5.69 20.58 22.80
CA ARG A 118 -5.55 19.12 22.87
C ARG A 118 -4.09 18.73 23.08
N GLU A 119 -3.18 19.28 22.27
CA GLU A 119 -1.75 18.97 22.35
C GLU A 119 -1.15 19.38 23.71
N LYS A 120 -1.45 20.59 24.19
CA LYS A 120 -0.92 21.06 25.48
C LYS A 120 -1.53 20.33 26.66
N ALA A 121 -2.81 19.97 26.60
CA ALA A 121 -3.44 19.15 27.62
C ALA A 121 -2.79 17.77 27.73
N ARG A 122 -2.60 17.06 26.59
CA ARG A 122 -1.87 15.77 26.58
C ARG A 122 -0.48 15.89 27.16
N ARG A 123 0.26 16.94 26.78
CA ARG A 123 1.61 17.19 27.30
C ARG A 123 1.61 17.35 28.82
N VAL A 124 0.76 18.22 29.37
CA VAL A 124 0.74 18.48 30.82
C VAL A 124 0.27 17.25 31.60
N LEU A 125 -0.72 16.51 31.10
CA LEU A 125 -1.15 15.24 31.70
C LEU A 125 0.02 14.23 31.73
N LYS A 126 0.77 14.09 30.64
CA LYS A 126 1.96 13.23 30.60
C LYS A 126 3.05 13.69 31.56
N GLU A 127 3.36 14.99 31.60
CA GLU A 127 4.38 15.58 32.48
C GLU A 127 4.05 15.41 33.98
N ARG A 128 2.76 15.33 34.35
CA ARG A 128 2.33 15.06 35.73
C ARG A 128 2.64 13.63 36.18
N GLY A 129 2.77 12.70 35.24
CA GLY A 129 3.05 11.30 35.50
C GLY A 129 1.85 10.50 35.98
N THR A 130 2.02 9.18 35.98
CA THR A 130 0.97 8.18 36.22
C THR A 130 0.27 8.37 37.55
N ASP A 131 1.01 8.46 38.65
CA ASP A 131 0.47 8.50 40.01
C ASP A 131 -0.54 9.64 40.23
N LYS A 132 -0.37 10.74 39.50
CA LYS A 132 -1.22 11.93 39.63
C LYS A 132 -2.40 11.93 38.67
N VAL A 133 -2.38 11.15 37.60
CA VAL A 133 -3.34 11.27 36.49
C VAL A 133 -4.25 10.05 36.37
N LEU A 134 -3.77 8.86 36.75
CA LEU A 134 -4.45 7.60 36.44
C LEU A 134 -5.90 7.56 36.94
N SER A 135 -6.15 7.91 38.21
CA SER A 135 -7.51 7.85 38.78
C SER A 135 -8.49 8.80 38.07
N ASP A 136 -8.05 10.01 37.72
CA ASP A 136 -8.88 10.97 36.98
C ASP A 136 -9.10 10.52 35.53
N LEU A 137 -8.08 9.94 34.90
CA LEU A 137 -8.15 9.38 33.55
C LEU A 137 -9.14 8.22 33.48
N GLU A 138 -9.05 7.24 34.39
CA GLU A 138 -9.95 6.09 34.46
C GLU A 138 -11.41 6.55 34.59
N LYS A 139 -11.67 7.47 35.51
CA LYS A 139 -13.00 8.03 35.73
C LYS A 139 -13.51 8.78 34.49
N TRP A 140 -12.67 9.58 33.86
CA TRP A 140 -13.04 10.34 32.67
C TRP A 140 -13.29 9.43 31.47
N ALA A 141 -12.40 8.46 31.21
CA ALA A 141 -12.48 7.51 30.12
C ALA A 141 -13.74 6.63 30.21
N ALA A 142 -14.06 6.14 31.41
CA ALA A 142 -15.26 5.34 31.66
C ALA A 142 -16.57 6.09 31.36
N ALA A 143 -16.57 7.42 31.47
CA ALA A 143 -17.72 8.26 31.16
C ALA A 143 -17.86 8.61 29.67
N GLN A 144 -16.84 8.35 28.84
CA GLN A 144 -16.88 8.70 27.41
C GLN A 144 -17.68 7.69 26.59
N THR A 145 -18.58 8.18 25.75
CA THR A 145 -19.30 7.37 24.74
C THR A 145 -18.82 7.63 23.31
N ASP A 146 -18.19 8.78 23.08
CA ASP A 146 -17.65 9.17 21.78
C ASP A 146 -16.30 8.46 21.50
N GLU A 147 -16.16 7.90 20.30
CA GLU A 147 -14.98 7.11 19.90
C GLU A 147 -13.71 7.96 19.83
N GLN A 148 -13.83 9.24 19.45
CA GLN A 148 -12.69 10.15 19.41
C GLN A 148 -12.22 10.51 20.83
N ALA A 149 -13.14 10.77 21.77
CA ALA A 149 -12.79 11.01 23.17
C ALA A 149 -12.15 9.78 23.84
N GLN A 150 -12.66 8.58 23.54
CA GLN A 150 -12.04 7.33 24.01
C GLN A 150 -10.65 7.11 23.42
N LEU A 151 -10.44 7.45 22.14
CA LEU A 151 -9.11 7.40 21.52
C LEU A 151 -8.13 8.36 22.20
N GLU A 152 -8.58 9.55 22.58
CA GLU A 152 -7.76 10.48 23.36
C GLU A 152 -7.35 9.88 24.71
N ALA A 153 -8.26 9.17 25.41
CA ALA A 153 -7.89 8.42 26.62
C ALA A 153 -6.82 7.35 26.33
N LEU A 154 -6.99 6.56 25.27
CA LEU A 154 -6.03 5.51 24.88
C LEU A 154 -4.63 6.09 24.63
N TRP A 155 -4.54 7.26 23.98
CA TRP A 155 -3.26 7.95 23.79
C TRP A 155 -2.66 8.52 25.07
N ILE A 156 -3.47 8.90 26.06
CA ILE A 156 -2.92 9.24 27.39
C ILE A 156 -2.36 8.00 28.06
N TYR A 157 -3.06 6.87 28.07
CA TYR A 157 -2.53 5.61 28.59
C TYR A 157 -1.21 5.23 27.91
N GLN A 158 -1.15 5.31 26.58
CA GLN A 158 0.09 5.12 25.82
C GLN A 158 1.18 6.11 26.21
N GLY A 159 0.84 7.39 26.39
CA GLY A 159 1.75 8.43 26.81
C GLY A 159 2.34 8.23 28.21
N LEU A 160 1.57 7.59 29.10
CA LEU A 160 1.95 7.21 30.46
C LEU A 160 2.60 5.81 30.56
N ASP A 161 2.80 5.15 29.41
CA ASP A 161 3.32 3.78 29.31
C ASP A 161 2.50 2.72 30.08
N LEU A 162 1.18 2.92 30.14
CA LEU A 162 0.23 2.00 30.75
C LEU A 162 -0.61 1.31 29.68
N VAL A 163 -0.78 0.00 29.82
CA VAL A 163 -1.65 -0.80 28.95
C VAL A 163 -3.07 -0.82 29.51
N ASP A 164 -4.01 -0.22 28.80
CA ASP A 164 -5.45 -0.41 29.02
C ASP A 164 -6.01 -1.34 27.94
N ASP A 165 -6.00 -2.64 28.26
CA ASP A 165 -6.39 -3.70 27.32
C ASP A 165 -7.87 -3.62 26.93
N ALA A 166 -8.73 -3.28 27.91
CA ALA A 166 -10.17 -3.21 27.70
C ALA A 166 -10.55 -2.02 26.79
N LEU A 167 -9.92 -0.86 26.99
CA LEU A 167 -10.11 0.29 26.11
C LEU A 167 -9.55 0.04 24.72
N LEU A 168 -8.39 -0.61 24.61
CA LEU A 168 -7.81 -1.00 23.32
C LEU A 168 -8.78 -1.91 22.54
N ASP A 169 -9.32 -2.95 23.18
CA ASP A 169 -10.28 -3.86 22.56
C ASP A 169 -11.53 -3.16 22.06
N LYS A 170 -12.07 -2.24 22.88
CA LYS A 170 -13.21 -1.43 22.49
C LYS A 170 -12.91 -0.62 21.22
N LEU A 171 -11.73 -0.02 21.13
CA LEU A 171 -11.36 0.85 19.99
C LEU A 171 -10.92 0.07 18.75
N LEU A 172 -10.45 -1.17 18.89
CA LEU A 172 -10.26 -2.09 17.76
C LEU A 172 -11.59 -2.48 17.10
N GLU A 173 -12.72 -2.31 17.79
CA GLU A 173 -14.08 -2.55 17.28
C GLU A 173 -14.88 -1.25 17.04
N ALA A 174 -14.24 -0.08 17.11
CA ALA A 174 -14.87 1.21 16.83
C ALA A 174 -15.54 1.22 15.44
N LYS A 175 -16.63 1.98 15.28
CA LYS A 175 -17.34 2.16 14.00
C LYS A 175 -16.47 2.92 13.01
N ASP A 176 -15.77 3.95 13.47
CA ASP A 176 -14.87 4.72 12.63
C ASP A 176 -13.57 3.94 12.35
N GLY A 177 -13.33 3.64 11.07
CA GLY A 177 -12.10 2.96 10.64
C GLY A 177 -10.82 3.74 10.96
N ARG A 178 -10.89 5.06 11.15
CA ARG A 178 -9.77 5.91 11.58
C ARG A 178 -9.39 5.65 13.03
N VAL A 179 -10.40 5.46 13.89
CA VAL A 179 -10.19 5.09 15.30
C VAL A 179 -9.61 3.68 15.39
N ARG A 180 -10.16 2.73 14.63
CA ARG A 180 -9.58 1.38 14.53
C ARG A 180 -8.12 1.40 14.04
N THR A 181 -7.79 2.28 13.09
CA THR A 181 -6.40 2.43 12.61
C THR A 181 -5.47 2.88 13.72
N ALA A 182 -5.86 3.89 14.50
CA ALA A 182 -5.06 4.38 15.62
C ALA A 182 -4.94 3.33 16.74
N ALA A 183 -6.02 2.59 17.03
CA ALA A 183 -5.99 1.47 17.97
C ALA A 183 -5.01 0.36 17.51
N VAL A 184 -4.96 0.03 16.22
CA VAL A 184 -3.97 -0.91 15.68
C VAL A 184 -2.54 -0.41 15.86
N GLN A 185 -2.28 0.88 15.71
CA GLN A 185 -0.94 1.45 15.95
C GLN A 185 -0.56 1.36 17.43
N VAL A 186 -1.50 1.59 18.36
CA VAL A 186 -1.26 1.38 19.79
C VAL A 186 -1.01 -0.10 20.10
N LEU A 187 -1.79 -1.01 19.49
CA LEU A 187 -1.57 -2.46 19.61
C LEU A 187 -0.18 -2.88 19.13
N ASP A 188 0.32 -2.32 18.03
CA ASP A 188 1.67 -2.59 17.51
C ASP A 188 2.75 -2.19 18.54
N GLU A 189 2.64 -1.00 19.12
CA GLU A 189 3.56 -0.52 20.17
C GLU A 189 3.44 -1.32 21.49
N TRP A 190 2.29 -1.94 21.75
CA TRP A 190 2.04 -2.75 22.94
C TRP A 190 2.13 -4.26 22.70
N ALA A 191 2.51 -4.70 21.50
CA ALA A 191 2.41 -6.10 21.09
C ALA A 191 3.20 -7.06 22.00
N ASP A 192 4.28 -6.61 22.64
CA ASP A 192 5.06 -7.41 23.60
C ASP A 192 4.36 -7.60 24.95
N ARG A 193 3.39 -6.75 25.28
CA ARG A 193 2.62 -6.76 26.53
C ARG A 193 1.20 -7.30 26.37
N ILE A 194 0.77 -7.61 25.15
CA ILE A 194 -0.54 -8.16 24.82
C ILE A 194 -0.39 -9.59 24.32
N THR A 195 -0.88 -10.56 25.10
CA THR A 195 -0.66 -12.00 24.85
C THR A 195 -1.21 -12.46 23.49
N ASP A 196 -2.34 -11.92 23.04
CA ASP A 196 -3.05 -12.31 21.83
C ASP A 196 -2.94 -11.27 20.70
N ALA A 197 -1.90 -10.42 20.72
CA ALA A 197 -1.70 -9.33 19.75
C ALA A 197 -1.74 -9.82 18.30
N GLU A 198 -1.12 -10.97 18.00
CA GLU A 198 -1.16 -11.58 16.66
C GLU A 198 -2.58 -11.89 16.21
N SER A 199 -3.45 -12.38 17.10
CA SER A 199 -4.84 -12.69 16.77
C SER A 199 -5.63 -11.41 16.48
N ARG A 200 -5.44 -10.38 17.30
CA ARG A 200 -6.09 -9.07 17.13
C ARG A 200 -5.63 -8.39 15.83
N LEU A 201 -4.34 -8.42 15.51
CA LEU A 201 -3.80 -7.93 14.24
C LEU A 201 -4.32 -8.74 13.04
N THR A 202 -4.36 -10.07 13.16
CA THR A 202 -4.92 -10.96 12.12
C THR A 202 -6.33 -10.57 11.76
N LYS A 203 -7.19 -10.29 12.75
CA LYS A 203 -8.57 -9.81 12.52
C LYS A 203 -8.59 -8.51 11.70
N ARG A 204 -7.65 -7.60 11.95
CA ARG A 204 -7.57 -6.29 11.27
C ARG A 204 -7.02 -6.37 9.85
N ILE A 205 -6.36 -7.46 9.46
CA ILE A 205 -6.01 -7.70 8.04
C ILE A 205 -7.25 -7.78 7.15
N GLY A 206 -8.37 -8.30 7.69
CA GLY A 206 -9.64 -8.43 6.99
C GLY A 206 -10.58 -7.22 7.12
N ASP A 207 -10.12 -6.10 7.69
CA ASP A 207 -10.99 -4.95 7.98
C ASP A 207 -11.63 -4.36 6.71
N GLU A 208 -12.91 -4.00 6.78
CA GLU A 208 -13.62 -3.34 5.66
C GLU A 208 -12.96 -2.01 5.28
N HIS A 209 -12.52 -1.25 6.28
CA HIS A 209 -11.79 -0.02 6.04
C HIS A 209 -10.33 -0.37 5.68
N PRO A 210 -9.75 0.20 4.60
CA PRO A 210 -8.41 -0.14 4.13
C PRO A 210 -7.25 0.33 5.04
N ARG A 211 -7.39 1.45 5.78
CA ARG A 211 -6.35 1.93 6.72
C ARG A 211 -6.02 0.96 7.88
N PRO A 212 -6.99 0.36 8.59
CA PRO A 212 -6.69 -0.69 9.58
C PRO A 212 -5.94 -1.87 8.96
N ARG A 213 -6.30 -2.29 7.74
CA ARG A 213 -5.57 -3.35 7.01
C ARG A 213 -4.11 -2.99 6.79
N LEU A 214 -3.85 -1.76 6.34
CA LEU A 214 -2.49 -1.27 6.11
C LEU A 214 -1.68 -1.25 7.42
N ALA A 215 -2.23 -0.69 8.49
CA ALA A 215 -1.57 -0.64 9.79
C ALA A 215 -1.30 -2.06 10.34
N ALA A 216 -2.29 -2.95 10.26
CA ALA A 216 -2.18 -4.31 10.77
C ALA A 216 -1.16 -5.15 9.99
N LEU A 217 -1.13 -4.98 8.67
CA LEU A 217 -0.17 -5.66 7.79
C LEU A 217 1.28 -5.30 8.16
N ARG A 218 1.55 -4.01 8.39
CA ARG A 218 2.89 -3.56 8.77
C ARG A 218 3.29 -3.93 10.19
N ALA A 219 2.32 -4.07 11.09
CA ALA A 219 2.55 -4.52 12.46
C ALA A 219 2.80 -6.04 12.52
N ILE A 220 1.96 -6.84 11.86
CA ILE A 220 1.96 -8.29 12.00
C ILE A 220 3.22 -8.96 11.43
N THR A 221 3.88 -8.33 10.43
CA THR A 221 5.12 -8.88 9.84
C THR A 221 6.37 -8.62 10.66
N ARG A 222 6.32 -7.78 11.71
CA ARG A 222 7.47 -7.57 12.62
C ARG A 222 7.86 -8.84 13.36
N LYS A 223 6.89 -9.73 13.62
CA LYS A 223 7.10 -11.05 14.23
C LYS A 223 6.54 -12.12 13.29
N ALA A 224 7.43 -12.71 12.49
CA ALA A 224 7.05 -13.73 11.53
C ALA A 224 6.86 -15.10 12.22
N THR A 225 5.61 -15.45 12.50
CA THR A 225 5.16 -16.79 12.83
C THR A 225 4.42 -17.38 11.62
N GLN A 226 4.13 -18.68 11.64
CA GLN A 226 3.32 -19.30 10.57
C GLN A 226 1.92 -18.67 10.44
N LYS A 227 1.35 -18.22 11.57
CA LYS A 227 0.05 -17.56 11.61
C LYS A 227 0.15 -16.15 11.02
N SER A 228 1.12 -15.35 11.44
CA SER A 228 1.30 -14.00 10.89
C SER A 228 1.65 -14.00 9.42
N VAL A 229 2.45 -14.97 8.94
CA VAL A 229 2.73 -15.15 7.50
C VAL A 229 1.45 -15.40 6.71
N SER A 230 0.61 -16.32 7.18
CA SER A 230 -0.66 -16.64 6.52
C SER A 230 -1.63 -15.46 6.58
N ALA A 231 -1.69 -14.77 7.72
CA ALA A 231 -2.53 -13.61 7.92
C ALA A 231 -2.09 -12.45 7.00
N ALA A 232 -0.80 -12.15 6.90
CA ALA A 232 -0.28 -11.07 6.07
C ALA A 232 -0.70 -11.20 4.59
N LEU A 233 -0.63 -12.41 4.03
CA LEU A 233 -1.09 -12.67 2.66
C LEU A 233 -2.61 -12.55 2.49
N GLY A 234 -3.38 -12.76 3.57
CA GLY A 234 -4.83 -12.56 3.59
C GLY A 234 -5.28 -11.12 3.32
N VAL A 235 -4.37 -10.14 3.35
CA VAL A 235 -4.71 -8.74 2.99
C VAL A 235 -5.19 -8.62 1.54
N LEU A 236 -4.79 -9.57 0.69
CA LEU A 236 -5.12 -9.66 -0.74
C LEU A 236 -6.52 -10.24 -0.99
N ASP A 237 -7.22 -10.69 0.05
CA ASP A 237 -8.60 -11.21 -0.03
C ASP A 237 -9.63 -10.07 -0.11
N LYS A 238 -9.19 -8.83 0.10
CA LYS A 238 -9.98 -7.60 -0.05
C LYS A 238 -9.34 -6.68 -1.11
N PRO A 239 -10.10 -5.76 -1.73
CA PRO A 239 -9.54 -4.80 -2.68
C PRO A 239 -8.37 -4.00 -2.07
N THR A 240 -7.29 -3.89 -2.83
CA THR A 240 -6.11 -3.11 -2.46
C THR A 240 -6.05 -1.79 -3.21
N ASP A 241 -5.10 -0.95 -2.83
CA ASP A 241 -4.73 0.28 -3.52
C ASP A 241 -3.21 0.39 -3.57
N LYS A 242 -2.66 1.39 -4.29
CA LYS A 242 -1.21 1.53 -4.49
C LYS A 242 -0.37 1.48 -3.20
N HIS A 243 -0.90 1.96 -2.07
CA HIS A 243 -0.19 1.97 -0.79
C HIS A 243 -0.27 0.61 -0.11
N LEU A 244 -1.45 -0.03 -0.13
CA LEU A 244 -1.62 -1.40 0.35
C LEU A 244 -0.82 -2.41 -0.49
N ASP A 245 -0.77 -2.26 -1.81
CA ASP A 245 0.03 -3.09 -2.71
C ASP A 245 1.53 -2.98 -2.38
N TYR A 246 2.02 -1.75 -2.20
CA TYR A 246 3.40 -1.53 -1.81
C TYR A 246 3.71 -2.09 -0.42
N ALA A 247 2.80 -1.92 0.54
CA ALA A 247 2.92 -2.48 1.87
C ALA A 247 2.89 -4.02 1.85
N ALA A 248 2.04 -4.64 1.04
CA ALA A 248 2.00 -6.09 0.86
C ALA A 248 3.29 -6.60 0.24
N TRP A 249 3.84 -5.91 -0.75
CA TRP A 249 5.11 -6.27 -1.37
C TRP A 249 6.26 -6.18 -0.37
N LEU A 250 6.35 -5.09 0.39
CA LEU A 250 7.36 -4.92 1.43
C LEU A 250 7.23 -6.00 2.51
N SER A 251 6.00 -6.26 2.96
CA SER A 251 5.69 -7.28 3.97
C SER A 251 6.07 -8.67 3.48
N MET A 252 5.77 -9.01 2.23
CA MET A 252 6.13 -10.28 1.62
C MET A 252 7.65 -10.48 1.62
N ARG A 253 8.44 -9.44 1.32
CA ARG A 253 9.91 -9.50 1.36
C ARG A 253 10.45 -9.73 2.77
N GLU A 254 9.80 -9.18 3.79
CA GLU A 254 10.20 -9.37 5.20
C GLU A 254 9.89 -10.80 5.69
N ILE A 255 8.79 -11.38 5.21
CA ILE A 255 8.34 -12.73 5.60
C ILE A 255 8.73 -13.82 4.60
N GLU A 256 9.60 -13.52 3.62
CA GLU A 256 9.95 -14.39 2.51
C GLU A 256 10.42 -15.78 2.98
N GLU A 257 11.46 -15.83 3.82
CA GLU A 257 12.00 -17.11 4.31
C GLU A 257 11.02 -17.88 5.21
N PRO A 258 10.32 -17.26 6.18
CA PRO A 258 9.24 -17.92 6.91
C PRO A 258 8.17 -18.53 6.01
N TRP A 259 7.75 -17.82 4.95
CA TRP A 259 6.78 -18.34 3.98
C TRP A 259 7.34 -19.50 3.16
N LEU A 260 8.59 -19.41 2.68
CA LEU A 260 9.27 -20.50 1.97
C LEU A 260 9.40 -21.74 2.86
N ALA A 261 9.75 -21.57 4.14
CA ALA A 261 9.80 -22.66 5.11
C ALA A 261 8.44 -23.35 5.25
N MET A 262 7.34 -22.59 5.28
CA MET A 262 5.99 -23.17 5.30
C MET A 262 5.65 -23.94 4.03
N VAL A 263 6.02 -23.42 2.85
CA VAL A 263 5.83 -24.11 1.57
C VAL A 263 6.61 -25.43 1.55
N ARG A 264 7.91 -25.39 1.89
CA ARG A 264 8.80 -26.57 1.96
C ARG A 264 8.24 -27.64 2.89
N ALA A 265 7.67 -27.23 4.03
CA ALA A 265 7.08 -28.12 5.02
C ALA A 265 5.64 -28.58 4.69
N GLY A 266 5.04 -28.09 3.60
CA GLY A 266 3.65 -28.40 3.24
C GLY A 266 2.60 -27.77 4.17
N LEU A 267 2.99 -26.78 4.98
CA LEU A 267 2.14 -26.05 5.91
C LEU A 267 1.36 -24.91 5.25
N TRP A 268 1.82 -24.45 4.08
CA TRP A 268 1.10 -23.50 3.25
C TRP A 268 0.61 -24.19 1.97
N LYS A 269 -0.69 -24.07 1.67
CA LYS A 269 -1.32 -24.71 0.50
C LYS A 269 -1.92 -23.65 -0.44
N PRO A 270 -1.78 -23.83 -1.75
CA PRO A 270 -2.23 -22.86 -2.75
C PRO A 270 -3.73 -22.90 -3.04
N ALA A 271 -4.42 -24.02 -2.75
CA ALA A 271 -5.83 -24.19 -3.07
C ALA A 271 -6.70 -23.12 -2.36
N GLY A 272 -7.44 -22.34 -3.15
CA GLY A 272 -8.25 -21.21 -2.67
C GLY A 272 -7.42 -19.97 -2.28
N ARG A 273 -6.11 -19.97 -2.57
CA ARG A 273 -5.16 -18.88 -2.28
C ARG A 273 -4.29 -18.57 -3.51
N GLU A 274 -4.80 -18.82 -4.71
CA GLU A 274 -4.09 -18.68 -5.98
C GLU A 274 -3.63 -17.24 -6.20
N HIS A 275 -4.45 -16.25 -5.82
CA HIS A 275 -4.08 -14.83 -5.89
C HIS A 275 -2.92 -14.49 -4.95
N GLN A 276 -2.93 -15.04 -3.73
CA GLN A 276 -1.85 -14.88 -2.77
C GLN A 276 -0.57 -15.55 -3.26
N LEU A 277 -0.67 -16.75 -3.86
CA LEU A 277 0.47 -17.44 -4.48
C LEU A 277 1.07 -16.58 -5.60
N GLU A 278 0.24 -16.09 -6.53
CA GLU A 278 0.71 -15.26 -7.65
C GLU A 278 1.47 -14.03 -7.13
N PHE A 279 0.89 -13.34 -6.14
CA PHE A 279 1.49 -12.17 -5.54
C PHE A 279 2.84 -12.49 -4.88
N ALA A 280 2.89 -13.55 -4.07
CA ALA A 280 4.11 -13.96 -3.39
C ALA A 280 5.23 -14.30 -4.39
N LEU A 281 4.93 -15.11 -5.41
CA LEU A 281 5.89 -15.49 -6.45
C LEU A 281 6.44 -14.29 -7.24
N LYS A 282 5.62 -13.25 -7.46
CA LYS A 282 6.05 -12.01 -8.14
C LYS A 282 6.87 -11.09 -7.23
N SER A 283 6.82 -11.30 -5.92
CA SER A 283 7.47 -10.45 -4.92
C SER A 283 8.84 -10.95 -4.49
N ILE A 284 9.22 -12.17 -4.89
CA ILE A 284 10.45 -12.85 -4.49
C ILE A 284 11.39 -13.07 -5.68
N ALA A 285 12.62 -13.50 -5.42
CA ALA A 285 13.59 -13.83 -6.46
C ALA A 285 13.12 -15.02 -7.33
N ALA A 286 13.51 -15.03 -8.61
CA ALA A 286 13.01 -16.00 -9.59
C ALA A 286 13.39 -17.45 -9.27
N ASP A 287 14.60 -17.68 -8.74
CA ASP A 287 15.06 -18.99 -8.28
C ASP A 287 14.18 -19.54 -7.14
N LYS A 288 13.82 -18.70 -6.18
CA LYS A 288 12.90 -19.03 -5.08
C LYS A 288 11.47 -19.27 -5.58
N ALA A 289 11.01 -18.49 -6.56
CA ALA A 289 9.71 -18.72 -7.19
C ALA A 289 9.67 -20.09 -7.92
N SER A 290 10.74 -20.48 -8.62
CA SER A 290 10.84 -21.82 -9.23
C SER A 290 10.89 -22.91 -8.17
N GLU A 291 11.57 -22.68 -7.03
CA GLU A 291 11.57 -23.62 -5.92
C GLU A 291 10.15 -23.92 -5.42
N VAL A 292 9.36 -22.85 -5.15
CA VAL A 292 7.96 -22.96 -4.71
C VAL A 292 7.10 -23.71 -5.72
N LEU A 293 7.18 -23.32 -6.99
CA LEU A 293 6.42 -24.01 -8.04
C LEU A 293 6.87 -25.46 -8.18
N GLY A 294 8.14 -25.75 -8.00
CA GLY A 294 8.70 -27.10 -7.97
C GLY A 294 8.08 -27.98 -6.88
N VAL A 295 7.83 -27.43 -5.68
CA VAL A 295 7.13 -28.16 -4.60
C VAL A 295 5.73 -28.62 -5.04
N PHE A 296 5.02 -27.78 -5.80
CA PHE A 296 3.65 -28.08 -6.20
C PHE A 296 3.54 -28.88 -7.50
N LEU A 297 4.37 -28.59 -8.49
CA LEU A 297 4.19 -29.02 -9.89
C LEU A 297 5.26 -29.99 -10.40
N LYS A 298 6.42 -30.13 -9.73
CA LYS A 298 7.51 -30.98 -10.25
C LYS A 298 7.05 -32.42 -10.42
N GLY A 299 7.19 -32.95 -11.63
CA GLY A 299 6.79 -34.32 -11.98
C GLY A 299 5.29 -34.55 -12.04
N LYS A 300 4.47 -33.49 -11.99
CA LYS A 300 3.00 -33.56 -12.09
C LYS A 300 2.52 -32.89 -13.38
N THR A 301 1.31 -33.24 -13.80
CA THR A 301 0.59 -32.47 -14.81
C THR A 301 0.19 -31.12 -14.22
N ILE A 302 0.35 -30.05 -15.02
CA ILE A 302 -0.15 -28.73 -14.66
C ILE A 302 -1.69 -28.82 -14.71
N PRO A 303 -2.40 -28.52 -13.60
CA PRO A 303 -3.84 -28.61 -13.58
C PRO A 303 -4.48 -27.56 -14.51
N GLU A 304 -5.53 -27.98 -15.23
CA GLU A 304 -6.34 -27.05 -16.03
C GLU A 304 -7.36 -26.29 -15.17
N ASP A 305 -7.73 -26.82 -14.01
CA ASP A 305 -8.58 -26.14 -13.05
C ASP A 305 -7.81 -25.05 -12.27
N GLY A 306 -8.52 -24.00 -11.87
CA GLY A 306 -7.94 -22.84 -11.19
C GLY A 306 -7.06 -22.00 -12.11
N SER A 307 -6.00 -21.39 -11.56
CA SER A 307 -5.19 -20.37 -12.25
C SER A 307 -3.72 -20.77 -12.43
N TRP A 308 -3.38 -22.06 -12.36
CA TRP A 308 -1.99 -22.53 -12.44
C TRP A 308 -1.30 -22.14 -13.75
N ILE A 309 -2.00 -22.27 -14.88
CA ILE A 309 -1.49 -21.89 -16.20
C ILE A 309 -1.15 -20.39 -16.23
N GLU A 310 -2.03 -19.54 -15.72
CA GLU A 310 -1.83 -18.09 -15.66
C GLU A 310 -0.71 -17.71 -14.69
N ILE A 311 -0.60 -18.37 -13.54
CA ILE A 311 0.47 -18.17 -12.57
C ILE A 311 1.83 -18.50 -13.19
N ILE A 312 1.95 -19.58 -13.95
CA ILE A 312 3.19 -19.91 -14.68
C ILE A 312 3.54 -18.79 -15.66
N GLY A 313 2.57 -18.28 -16.42
CA GLY A 313 2.80 -17.17 -17.34
C GLY A 313 3.25 -15.88 -16.64
N ARG A 314 2.63 -15.54 -15.51
CA ARG A 314 2.84 -14.28 -14.78
C ARG A 314 4.03 -14.28 -13.83
N ALA A 315 4.35 -15.45 -13.25
CA ALA A 315 5.33 -15.57 -12.18
C ALA A 315 6.31 -16.74 -12.35
N GLY A 316 5.94 -17.79 -13.10
CA GLY A 316 6.79 -18.97 -13.33
C GLY A 316 8.09 -18.66 -14.08
N THR A 317 9.10 -19.52 -13.92
CA THR A 317 10.41 -19.35 -14.57
C THR A 317 10.49 -20.12 -15.88
N THR A 318 11.65 -20.09 -16.53
CA THR A 318 11.91 -20.92 -17.72
C THR A 318 11.65 -22.41 -17.46
N THR A 319 11.84 -22.90 -16.23
CA THR A 319 11.56 -24.29 -15.86
C THR A 319 10.07 -24.61 -16.02
N GLU A 320 9.20 -23.82 -15.42
CA GLU A 320 7.75 -24.08 -15.47
C GLU A 320 7.16 -23.74 -16.85
N LEU A 321 7.71 -22.74 -17.55
CA LEU A 321 7.34 -22.47 -18.94
C LEU A 321 7.68 -23.65 -19.86
N LYS A 322 8.82 -24.33 -19.64
CA LYS A 322 9.18 -25.56 -20.36
C LYS A 322 8.20 -26.68 -20.07
N GLN A 323 7.82 -26.88 -18.81
CA GLN A 323 6.83 -27.89 -18.43
C GLN A 323 5.46 -27.61 -19.07
N LEU A 324 5.01 -26.36 -19.06
CA LEU A 324 3.75 -25.94 -19.70
C LEU A 324 3.79 -26.14 -21.22
N HIS A 325 4.91 -25.77 -21.85
CA HIS A 325 5.10 -26.00 -23.29
C HIS A 325 5.13 -27.49 -23.64
N ALA A 326 5.82 -28.32 -22.85
CA ALA A 326 5.86 -29.76 -23.04
C ALA A 326 4.47 -30.40 -22.93
N GLN A 327 3.67 -29.98 -21.95
CA GLN A 327 2.30 -30.47 -21.78
C GLN A 327 1.37 -30.02 -22.92
N LEU A 328 1.55 -28.79 -23.41
CA LEU A 328 0.86 -28.27 -24.58
C LEU A 328 1.14 -29.15 -25.80
N ILE A 329 2.41 -29.33 -26.20
CA ILE A 329 2.78 -30.07 -27.42
C ILE A 329 2.52 -31.58 -27.33
N ALA A 330 2.40 -32.13 -26.12
CA ALA A 330 1.97 -33.51 -25.91
C ALA A 330 0.47 -33.72 -26.17
N ASP A 331 -0.26 -32.66 -26.54
CA ASP A 331 -1.71 -32.64 -26.82
C ASP A 331 -2.55 -33.20 -25.65
N SER A 332 -2.03 -33.00 -24.43
CA SER A 332 -2.63 -33.51 -23.20
C SER A 332 -3.59 -32.52 -22.52
N LEU A 333 -3.74 -31.33 -23.10
CA LEU A 333 -4.63 -30.27 -22.62
C LEU A 333 -5.92 -30.25 -23.43
N SER A 334 -7.05 -29.95 -22.79
CA SER A 334 -8.29 -29.61 -23.50
C SER A 334 -8.11 -28.38 -24.39
N ALA A 335 -9.02 -28.14 -25.36
CA ALA A 335 -8.96 -26.94 -26.20
C ALA A 335 -8.91 -25.62 -25.36
N ASN A 336 -9.62 -25.58 -24.24
CA ASN A 336 -9.56 -24.47 -23.30
C ASN A 336 -8.16 -24.36 -22.66
N GLY A 337 -7.62 -25.47 -22.15
CA GLY A 337 -6.27 -25.55 -21.60
C GLY A 337 -5.19 -25.14 -22.60
N GLN A 338 -5.30 -25.55 -23.87
CA GLN A 338 -4.40 -25.16 -24.95
C GLN A 338 -4.41 -23.65 -25.18
N ALA A 339 -5.59 -23.04 -25.33
CA ALA A 339 -5.72 -21.61 -25.53
C ALA A 339 -5.13 -20.83 -24.34
N ARG A 340 -5.37 -21.29 -23.10
CA ARG A 340 -4.80 -20.69 -21.89
C ARG A 340 -3.28 -20.85 -21.82
N ALA A 341 -2.75 -22.02 -22.14
CA ALA A 341 -1.30 -22.27 -22.15
C ALA A 341 -0.57 -21.40 -23.17
N LEU A 342 -1.10 -21.29 -24.39
CA LEU A 342 -0.58 -20.40 -25.43
C LEU A 342 -0.59 -18.93 -24.98
N ASN A 343 -1.68 -18.48 -24.35
CA ASN A 343 -1.79 -17.13 -23.82
C ASN A 343 -0.82 -16.87 -22.64
N ALA A 344 -0.61 -17.84 -21.75
CA ALA A 344 0.34 -17.75 -20.65
C ALA A 344 1.80 -17.68 -21.14
N LEU A 345 2.16 -18.53 -22.11
CA LEU A 345 3.46 -18.47 -22.79
C LEU A 345 3.65 -17.11 -23.49
N ASN A 346 2.60 -16.57 -24.10
CA ASN A 346 2.63 -15.28 -24.78
C ASN A 346 2.82 -14.13 -23.77
N HIS A 347 2.11 -14.19 -22.65
CA HIS A 347 2.24 -13.24 -21.56
C HIS A 347 3.67 -13.21 -21.01
N ALA A 348 4.25 -14.38 -20.68
CA ALA A 348 5.62 -14.49 -20.21
C ALA A 348 6.63 -13.92 -21.23
N SER A 349 6.41 -14.21 -22.51
CA SER A 349 7.30 -13.77 -23.58
C SER A 349 7.22 -12.26 -23.81
N ARG A 350 6.02 -11.68 -23.78
CA ARG A 350 5.79 -10.26 -24.11
C ARG A 350 6.08 -9.33 -22.93
N LEU A 351 5.67 -9.69 -21.72
CA LEU A 351 5.73 -8.82 -20.56
C LEU A 351 6.95 -9.07 -19.66
N ARG A 352 7.50 -10.29 -19.70
CA ARG A 352 8.61 -10.70 -18.83
C ARG A 352 9.87 -11.07 -19.59
N ASN A 353 9.82 -11.06 -20.93
CA ASN A 353 10.91 -11.49 -21.82
C ASN A 353 11.43 -12.91 -21.48
N LEU A 354 10.55 -13.80 -21.05
CA LEU A 354 10.87 -15.19 -20.69
C LEU A 354 10.21 -16.16 -21.68
N ARG A 355 10.97 -17.15 -22.14
CA ARG A 355 10.51 -18.19 -23.07
C ARG A 355 10.89 -19.58 -22.54
N PRO A 356 10.19 -20.65 -22.97
CA PRO A 356 10.55 -22.02 -22.65
C PRO A 356 11.84 -22.49 -23.35
N GLY A 357 12.40 -21.72 -24.30
CA GLY A 357 13.55 -22.16 -25.10
C GLY A 357 13.19 -23.21 -26.16
N ALA A 358 11.91 -23.34 -26.51
CA ALA A 358 11.43 -24.16 -27.60
C ALA A 358 11.49 -23.44 -28.97
N SER A 359 11.49 -24.21 -30.06
CA SER A 359 11.35 -23.66 -31.41
C SER A 359 10.00 -22.97 -31.56
N SER A 360 10.00 -21.80 -32.22
CA SER A 360 8.78 -21.09 -32.62
C SER A 360 7.85 -21.95 -33.49
N GLU A 361 8.40 -22.89 -34.25
CA GLU A 361 7.64 -23.80 -35.11
C GLU A 361 6.77 -24.79 -34.31
N SER A 362 7.10 -25.03 -33.03
CA SER A 362 6.40 -26.01 -32.18
C SER A 362 4.92 -25.68 -31.94
N ILE A 363 4.50 -24.43 -32.18
CA ILE A 363 3.11 -24.00 -32.00
C ILE A 363 2.33 -23.90 -33.31
N ALA A 364 2.97 -24.21 -34.45
CA ALA A 364 2.34 -24.04 -35.77
C ALA A 364 1.13 -24.95 -35.96
N ASN A 365 1.14 -26.16 -35.37
CA ASN A 365 0.02 -27.09 -35.46
C ASN A 365 -1.29 -26.49 -34.91
N TYR A 366 -1.22 -25.57 -33.95
CA TYR A 366 -2.39 -24.92 -33.37
C TYR A 366 -3.02 -23.85 -34.28
N PHE A 367 -2.33 -23.44 -35.36
CA PHE A 367 -2.93 -22.53 -36.36
C PHE A 367 -4.08 -23.19 -37.12
N ALA A 368 -4.09 -24.52 -37.18
CA ALA A 368 -5.10 -25.32 -37.84
C ALA A 368 -6.08 -25.98 -36.86
N SER A 369 -6.10 -25.58 -35.57
CA SER A 369 -7.03 -26.13 -34.58
C SER A 369 -8.49 -25.88 -34.97
N ASP A 370 -9.39 -26.82 -34.68
CA ASP A 370 -10.84 -26.65 -34.87
C ASP A 370 -11.44 -25.64 -33.87
N ASP A 371 -10.71 -25.32 -32.80
CA ASP A 371 -11.11 -24.32 -31.81
C ASP A 371 -10.54 -22.93 -32.15
N GLN A 372 -11.45 -21.96 -32.32
CA GLN A 372 -11.08 -20.59 -32.69
C GLN A 372 -10.22 -19.89 -31.62
N ALA A 373 -10.46 -20.15 -30.34
CA ALA A 373 -9.69 -19.52 -29.25
C ALA A 373 -8.25 -20.04 -29.23
N VAL A 374 -8.05 -21.33 -29.51
CA VAL A 374 -6.73 -21.94 -29.69
C VAL A 374 -5.99 -21.30 -30.86
N GLN A 375 -6.64 -21.17 -32.03
CA GLN A 375 -6.04 -20.52 -33.20
C GLN A 375 -5.61 -19.08 -32.87
N VAL A 376 -6.48 -18.27 -32.28
CA VAL A 376 -6.18 -16.87 -31.93
C VAL A 376 -5.00 -16.79 -30.94
N ALA A 377 -4.99 -17.63 -29.91
CA ALA A 377 -3.91 -17.65 -28.92
C ALA A 377 -2.57 -18.07 -29.54
N ALA A 378 -2.58 -19.08 -30.42
CA ALA A 378 -1.40 -19.55 -31.13
C ALA A 378 -0.81 -18.47 -32.04
N LEU A 379 -1.68 -17.79 -32.80
CA LEU A 379 -1.28 -16.68 -33.68
C LEU A 379 -0.71 -15.50 -32.87
N GLY A 380 -1.33 -15.18 -31.73
CA GLY A 380 -0.80 -14.17 -30.82
C GLY A 380 0.61 -14.51 -30.29
N LEU A 381 0.83 -15.75 -29.87
CA LEU A 381 2.14 -16.22 -29.43
C LEU A 381 3.17 -16.21 -30.58
N ALA A 382 2.76 -16.62 -31.77
CA ALA A 382 3.57 -16.60 -32.98
C ALA A 382 4.09 -15.19 -33.32
N GLY A 383 3.23 -14.18 -33.22
CA GLY A 383 3.63 -12.78 -33.41
C GLY A 383 4.69 -12.31 -32.41
N THR A 384 4.61 -12.78 -31.17
CA THR A 384 5.60 -12.47 -30.13
C THR A 384 6.89 -13.25 -30.31
N TRP A 385 6.81 -14.55 -30.65
CA TRP A 385 7.98 -15.40 -30.81
C TRP A 385 8.78 -15.10 -32.07
N LYS A 386 8.08 -14.72 -33.15
CA LYS A 386 8.60 -14.49 -34.51
C LYS A 386 9.42 -15.69 -35.02
N ARG A 387 10.05 -15.54 -36.19
CA ARG A 387 10.97 -16.52 -36.80
C ARG A 387 10.36 -17.93 -36.92
N LEU A 388 9.16 -18.03 -37.49
CA LEU A 388 8.46 -19.32 -37.71
C LEU A 388 9.06 -20.17 -38.85
N GLY A 389 10.17 -19.74 -39.45
CA GLY A 389 10.80 -20.48 -40.54
C GLY A 389 9.80 -20.79 -41.68
N PRO A 390 9.77 -22.02 -42.19
CA PRO A 390 8.82 -22.45 -43.23
C PRO A 390 7.34 -22.31 -42.84
N LYS A 391 7.03 -22.30 -41.53
CA LYS A 391 5.65 -22.18 -41.02
C LYS A 391 5.08 -20.78 -41.17
N PHE A 392 5.88 -19.78 -41.53
CA PHE A 392 5.39 -18.43 -41.79
C PHE A 392 4.35 -18.36 -42.92
N THR A 393 4.42 -19.24 -43.92
CA THR A 393 3.45 -19.27 -45.03
C THR A 393 2.03 -19.64 -44.55
N GLU A 394 1.90 -20.35 -43.43
CA GLU A 394 0.60 -20.69 -42.84
C GLU A 394 -0.10 -19.44 -42.28
N LEU A 395 0.65 -18.51 -41.68
CA LEU A 395 0.15 -17.21 -41.24
C LEU A 395 -0.38 -16.38 -42.41
N THR A 396 0.36 -16.29 -43.51
CA THR A 396 -0.05 -15.50 -44.67
C THR A 396 -1.33 -16.05 -45.32
N LYS A 397 -1.50 -17.38 -45.31
CA LYS A 397 -2.74 -18.02 -45.79
C LYS A 397 -3.94 -17.67 -44.91
N LEU A 398 -3.78 -17.70 -43.59
CA LEU A 398 -4.84 -17.32 -42.65
C LEU A 398 -5.18 -15.83 -42.72
N ALA A 399 -4.19 -14.96 -42.89
CA ALA A 399 -4.39 -13.51 -43.04
C ALA A 399 -5.14 -13.15 -44.34
N GLY A 400 -4.86 -13.87 -45.44
CA GLY A 400 -5.51 -13.66 -46.74
C GLY A 400 -6.75 -14.52 -47.01
N GLY A 401 -7.10 -15.43 -46.10
CA GLY A 401 -8.13 -16.45 -46.33
C GLY A 401 -9.55 -15.90 -46.27
N GLY A 402 -10.27 -15.91 -47.39
CA GLY A 402 -11.66 -15.44 -47.48
C GLY A 402 -12.64 -16.19 -46.55
N LYS A 403 -12.37 -17.47 -46.28
CA LYS A 403 -13.17 -18.35 -45.39
C LYS A 403 -12.70 -18.37 -43.93
N THR A 404 -11.59 -17.71 -43.60
CA THR A 404 -11.06 -17.65 -42.23
C THR A 404 -11.93 -16.71 -41.39
N THR A 405 -12.28 -17.10 -40.16
CA THR A 405 -13.10 -16.26 -39.29
C THR A 405 -12.40 -14.93 -38.99
N THR A 406 -13.17 -13.87 -38.79
CA THR A 406 -12.63 -12.52 -38.56
C THR A 406 -11.60 -12.46 -37.41
N PRO A 407 -11.85 -13.07 -36.23
CA PRO A 407 -10.89 -13.03 -35.12
C PRO A 407 -9.54 -13.68 -35.46
N VAL A 408 -9.57 -14.81 -36.16
CA VAL A 408 -8.37 -15.57 -36.57
C VAL A 408 -7.60 -14.80 -37.62
N ARG A 409 -8.30 -14.23 -38.60
CA ARG A 409 -7.70 -13.38 -39.64
C ARG A 409 -7.01 -12.17 -39.04
N GLN A 410 -7.66 -11.49 -38.10
CA GLN A 410 -7.07 -10.34 -37.41
C GLN A 410 -5.84 -10.72 -36.58
N ALA A 411 -5.90 -11.84 -35.86
CA ALA A 411 -4.75 -12.35 -35.11
C ALA A 411 -3.57 -12.70 -36.04
N ALA A 412 -3.83 -13.32 -37.19
CA ALA A 412 -2.82 -13.63 -38.18
C ALA A 412 -2.17 -12.37 -38.78
N VAL A 413 -2.98 -11.36 -39.13
CA VAL A 413 -2.48 -10.05 -39.61
C VAL A 413 -1.60 -9.38 -38.54
N ASN A 414 -2.03 -9.40 -37.28
CA ASN A 414 -1.27 -8.81 -36.18
C ASN A 414 0.04 -9.55 -35.93
N ALA A 415 0.07 -10.87 -36.10
CA ALA A 415 1.26 -11.68 -35.91
C ALA A 415 2.32 -11.48 -37.00
N ILE A 416 1.91 -11.04 -38.19
CA ILE A 416 2.81 -10.70 -39.30
C ILE A 416 3.49 -9.34 -39.09
N ARG A 417 2.81 -8.40 -38.41
CA ARG A 417 3.36 -7.08 -38.05
C ARG A 417 4.42 -7.24 -36.93
#